data_AF-A0A3N0XWU7-F1
#
_entry.id   AF-A0A3N0XWU7-F1
#
_cell.length_a   1.000
_cell.length_b   1.000
_cell.length_c   1.000
_cell.angle_alpha   90.00
_cell.angle_beta   90.00
_cell.angle_gamma   90.00
#
_symmetry.space_group_name_H-M   'P 1'
#
loop_
_entity.id
_entity.type
_entity.pdbx_description
1 polymer ?
#
loop_
_entity_poly.entity_id
_entity_poly.type
_entity_poly.pdbx_seq_one_letter_code
_entity_poly.pdbx_strand_id
1 'polypeptide(L)'
;MRYFAVQETTGVVWLRQPLDRETKSEMQVEFSVSDSQGVVKDTVNIQIGDVNDNSPTFHNQPYAVQIPEHFSNFNLSFSPFPIILLARPLLIPDMR
;
A
#
# COMPACT_ATOMS: atom_id res chain seq x y z
N MET A 1 3.48 8.88 -16.60
CA MET A 1 4.64 8.80 -15.69
C MET A 1 5.51 7.60 -16.06
N ARG A 2 6.84 7.68 -15.85
CA ARG A 2 7.78 6.57 -16.08
C ARG A 2 8.36 6.12 -14.74
N TYR A 3 7.86 5.00 -14.20
CA TYR A 3 8.31 4.43 -12.92
C TYR A 3 9.67 3.75 -13.02
N PHE A 4 9.97 3.13 -14.16
CA PHE A 4 11.19 2.35 -14.36
C PHE A 4 12.13 3.02 -15.36
N ALA A 5 13.43 2.81 -15.16
CA ALA A 5 14.48 3.00 -16.15
C ALA A 5 15.18 1.67 -16.39
N VAL A 6 15.72 1.51 -17.59
CA VAL A 6 16.48 0.33 -18.00
C VAL A 6 17.83 0.80 -18.53
N GLN A 7 18.91 0.13 -18.14
CA GLN A 7 20.22 0.30 -18.78
C GLN A 7 20.26 -0.56 -20.05
N GLU A 8 20.41 0.09 -21.19
CA GLU A 8 20.30 -0.54 -22.52
C GLU A 8 21.30 -1.69 -22.73
N THR A 9 22.52 -1.60 -22.19
CA THR A 9 23.57 -2.60 -22.40
C THR A 9 23.46 -3.82 -21.48
N THR A 10 23.03 -3.63 -20.23
CA THR A 10 23.01 -4.70 -19.21
C THR A 10 21.61 -5.27 -18.97
N GLY A 11 20.57 -4.56 -19.38
CA GLY A 11 19.18 -4.88 -19.07
C GLY A 11 18.78 -4.61 -17.61
N VAL A 12 19.66 -4.03 -16.79
CA VAL A 12 19.33 -3.73 -15.39
C VAL A 12 18.21 -2.70 -15.34
N VAL A 13 17.15 -3.02 -14.60
CA VAL A 13 15.98 -2.17 -14.39
C VAL A 13 16.06 -1.57 -12.98
N TRP A 14 15.87 -0.25 -12.86
CA TRP A 14 15.73 0.41 -11.56
C TRP A 14 14.53 1.33 -11.53
N LEU A 15 14.10 1.58 -10.31
CA LEU A 15 13.00 2.48 -10.02
C LEU A 15 13.47 3.93 -10.10
N ARG A 16 12.73 4.78 -10.82
CA ARG A 16 12.98 6.22 -10.95
C ARG A 16 12.08 7.07 -10.04
N GLN A 17 10.98 6.50 -9.58
CA GLN A 17 9.96 7.18 -8.78
C GLN A 17 9.45 6.23 -7.70
N PRO A 18 9.20 6.71 -6.47
CA PRO A 18 8.68 5.85 -5.41
C PRO A 18 7.37 5.18 -5.84
N LEU A 19 7.19 3.95 -5.39
CA LEU A 19 5.93 3.22 -5.53
C LEU A 19 5.08 3.49 -4.28
N ASP A 20 3.79 3.64 -4.49
CA ASP A 20 2.81 3.84 -3.43
C ASP A 20 1.64 2.91 -3.72
N ARG A 21 1.45 1.92 -2.85
CA ARG A 21 0.46 0.87 -3.06
C ARG A 21 -0.96 1.39 -2.88
N GLU A 22 -1.15 2.31 -1.95
CA GLU A 22 -2.43 2.94 -1.66
C GLU A 22 -2.91 3.76 -2.87
N THR A 23 -1.98 4.28 -3.67
CA THR A 23 -2.28 4.88 -4.98
C THR A 23 -2.47 3.81 -6.06
N LYS A 24 -1.59 2.80 -6.13
CA LYS A 24 -1.63 1.78 -7.18
C LYS A 24 -1.05 0.44 -6.71
N SER A 25 -1.88 -0.61 -6.69
CA SER A 25 -1.47 -1.95 -6.26
C SER A 25 -0.81 -2.80 -7.35
N GLU A 26 -1.04 -2.48 -8.62
CA GLU A 26 -0.47 -3.22 -9.75
C GLU A 26 -0.21 -2.33 -10.97
N MET A 27 0.69 -2.77 -11.84
CA MET A 27 0.93 -2.11 -13.13
C MET A 27 1.41 -3.07 -14.21
N GLN A 28 0.85 -2.93 -15.40
CA GLN A 28 1.37 -3.56 -16.60
C GLN A 28 2.44 -2.68 -17.22
N VAL A 29 3.63 -3.25 -17.43
CA VAL A 29 4.78 -2.57 -18.01
C VAL A 29 5.24 -3.33 -19.24
N GLU A 30 5.20 -2.66 -20.40
CA GLU A 30 5.77 -3.19 -21.63
C GLU A 30 7.28 -2.91 -21.65
N PHE A 31 8.08 -3.96 -21.74
CA PHE A 31 9.50 -3.88 -22.01
C PHE A 31 9.76 -4.20 -23.49
N SER A 32 10.78 -3.54 -24.04
CA SER A 32 11.19 -3.75 -25.43
C SER A 32 12.68 -4.02 -25.53
N VAL A 33 13.05 -4.98 -26.36
CA VAL A 33 14.44 -5.25 -26.73
C VAL A 33 14.58 -5.02 -28.23
N SER A 34 15.65 -4.36 -28.65
CA SER A 34 15.92 -4.07 -30.06
C SER A 34 17.30 -4.58 -30.47
N ASP A 35 17.37 -5.23 -31.63
CA ASP A 35 18.61 -5.62 -32.30
C ASP A 35 18.63 -5.09 -33.75
N SER A 36 19.59 -5.57 -34.55
CA SER A 36 19.70 -5.17 -35.97
C SER A 36 18.59 -5.72 -36.87
N GLN A 37 17.80 -6.68 -36.38
CA GLN A 37 16.75 -7.37 -37.13
C GLN A 37 15.34 -6.90 -36.74
N GLY A 38 15.16 -6.31 -35.56
CA GLY A 38 13.88 -5.73 -35.17
C GLY A 38 13.75 -5.38 -33.69
N VAL A 39 12.51 -5.18 -33.27
CA VAL A 39 12.12 -4.89 -31.89
C VAL A 39 11.12 -5.93 -31.41
N VAL A 40 11.42 -6.57 -30.28
CA VAL A 40 10.52 -7.48 -29.58
C VAL A 40 9.98 -6.77 -28.35
N LYS A 41 8.69 -6.95 -28.07
CA LYS A 41 8.00 -6.35 -26.93
C LYS A 41 7.30 -7.42 -26.13
N ASP A 42 7.32 -7.27 -24.81
CA ASP A 42 6.57 -8.14 -23.91
C ASP A 42 6.04 -7.34 -22.71
N THR A 43 4.91 -7.75 -22.16
CA THR A 43 4.22 -7.06 -21.07
C THR A 43 4.30 -7.85 -19.78
N VAL A 44 4.87 -7.22 -18.74
CA VAL A 44 4.99 -7.80 -17.41
C VAL A 44 3.95 -7.16 -16.48
N ASN A 45 3.21 -7.99 -15.75
CA ASN A 45 2.35 -7.52 -14.67
C ASN A 45 3.16 -7.44 -13.37
N ILE A 46 3.38 -6.23 -12.86
CA ILE A 46 4.12 -5.97 -11.63
C ILE A 46 3.12 -5.73 -10.50
N GLN A 47 3.20 -6.55 -9.46
CA GLN A 47 2.44 -6.41 -8.23
C GLN A 47 3.26 -5.59 -7.22
N ILE A 48 2.64 -4.57 -6.62
CA ILE A 48 3.28 -3.72 -5.62
C ILE A 48 2.98 -4.30 -4.24
N GLY A 49 4.04 -4.65 -3.51
CA GLY A 49 3.95 -5.18 -2.16
C GLY A 49 3.35 -4.17 -1.18
N ASP A 50 2.56 -4.66 -0.24
CA ASP A 50 1.99 -3.85 0.84
C ASP A 50 2.99 -3.64 1.95
N VAL A 51 2.97 -2.48 2.59
CA VAL A 51 3.76 -2.19 3.79
C VAL A 51 2.89 -1.42 4.77
N ASN A 52 3.07 -1.67 6.07
CA ASN A 52 2.30 -0.96 7.09
C ASN A 52 2.92 0.41 7.38
N ASP A 53 2.84 1.33 6.42
CA ASP A 53 3.36 2.71 6.50
C ASP A 53 2.27 3.75 6.82
N ASN A 54 1.00 3.37 6.71
CA ASN A 54 -0.15 4.22 7.02
C ASN A 54 -0.64 4.00 8.45
N SER A 55 -0.69 5.10 9.24
CA SER A 55 -1.21 5.06 10.61
C SER A 55 -2.75 5.11 10.63
N PRO A 56 -3.40 4.50 11.65
CA PRO A 56 -4.85 4.61 11.80
C PRO A 56 -5.30 6.07 11.88
N THR A 57 -6.41 6.39 11.20
CA THR A 57 -7.05 7.71 11.28
C THR A 57 -8.42 7.60 11.95
N PHE A 58 -8.70 8.53 12.86
CA PHE A 58 -9.93 8.55 13.63
C PHE A 58 -10.94 9.50 13.00
N HIS A 59 -12.09 8.96 12.58
CA HIS A 59 -13.18 9.76 12.03
C HIS A 59 -14.11 10.28 13.14
N ASN A 60 -14.69 11.47 12.96
CA ASN A 60 -15.70 12.06 13.87
C ASN A 60 -15.16 12.50 15.24
N GLN A 61 -13.92 12.99 15.27
CA GLN A 61 -13.37 13.69 16.44
C GLN A 61 -13.94 15.12 16.53
N PRO A 62 -14.18 15.65 17.74
CA PRO A 62 -14.00 15.01 19.04
C PRO A 62 -15.16 14.06 19.39
N TYR A 63 -14.83 12.97 20.08
CA TYR A 63 -15.85 12.05 20.58
C TYR A 63 -16.40 12.56 21.92
N ALA A 64 -17.65 13.03 21.93
CA ALA A 64 -18.34 13.46 23.14
C ALA A 64 -19.68 12.73 23.27
N VAL A 65 -19.93 12.11 24.43
CA VAL A 65 -21.19 11.41 24.74
C VAL A 65 -21.64 11.83 26.13
N GLN A 66 -22.94 12.11 26.29
CA GLN A 66 -23.56 12.36 27.60
C GLN A 66 -24.28 11.09 28.05
N ILE A 67 -23.97 10.61 29.26
CA ILE A 67 -24.53 9.37 29.81
C ILE A 67 -25.30 9.72 31.10
N PRO A 68 -26.62 9.45 31.16
CA PRO A 68 -27.42 9.60 32.36
C PRO A 68 -26.96 8.66 33.50
N GLU A 69 -27.10 9.12 34.75
CA GLU A 69 -26.60 8.40 35.95
C GLU A 69 -27.33 7.07 36.25
N HIS A 70 -28.57 6.91 35.77
CA HIS A 70 -29.42 5.73 36.01
C HIS A 70 -29.41 4.73 34.85
N PHE A 71 -28.23 4.41 34.31
CA PHE A 71 -28.06 3.34 33.32
C PHE A 71 -27.79 2.00 34.02
N SER A 72 -28.85 1.34 34.48
CA SER A 72 -28.76 0.08 35.25
C SER A 72 -28.39 -1.18 34.45
N ASN A 73 -28.08 -1.04 33.16
CA ASN A 73 -27.69 -2.16 32.31
C ASN A 73 -26.93 -1.60 31.11
N PHE A 74 -25.64 -1.35 31.32
CA PHE A 74 -24.74 -0.82 30.32
C PHE A 74 -24.38 -1.94 29.32
N ASN A 75 -25.26 -2.18 28.35
CA ASN A 75 -24.87 -2.89 27.14
C ASN A 75 -24.28 -1.86 26.19
N LEU A 76 -23.01 -1.59 26.40
CA LEU A 76 -22.23 -0.74 25.53
C LEU A 76 -22.09 -1.42 24.17
N SER A 77 -22.96 -1.11 23.23
CA SER A 77 -22.45 -0.97 21.87
C SER A 77 -21.61 0.30 21.86
N PHE A 78 -20.41 0.22 22.43
CA PHE A 78 -19.36 1.11 22.03
C PHE A 78 -19.23 0.90 20.51
N SER A 79 -19.79 1.80 19.71
CA SER A 79 -19.13 2.14 18.46
C SER A 79 -17.68 2.38 18.86
N PRO A 80 -16.73 1.54 18.41
CA PRO A 80 -15.46 1.35 19.08
C PRO A 80 -14.80 2.71 19.26
N PHE A 81 -14.82 3.23 20.49
CA PHE A 81 -13.87 4.25 20.89
C PHE A 81 -12.51 3.64 20.58
N PRO A 82 -11.57 4.40 20.02
CA PRO A 82 -10.38 3.80 19.48
C PRO A 82 -9.52 3.23 20.60
N ILE A 83 -9.62 1.91 20.81
CA ILE A 83 -8.57 1.14 21.44
C ILE A 83 -7.39 1.31 20.50
N ILE A 84 -6.35 2.00 20.96
CA ILE A 84 -5.08 2.14 20.24
C ILE A 84 -4.51 0.73 20.12
N LEU A 85 -4.88 0.02 19.07
CA LEU A 85 -4.18 -1.17 18.64
C LEU A 85 -2.90 -0.64 18.01
N LEU A 86 -1.81 -0.60 18.79
CA LEU A 86 -0.48 -0.44 18.24
C LEU A 86 -0.35 -1.49 17.14
N ALA A 87 -0.35 -1.05 15.88
CA ALA A 87 -0.15 -1.91 14.73
C ALA A 87 1.21 -2.58 14.93
N ARG A 88 1.20 -3.84 15.38
CA ARG A 88 2.40 -4.67 15.31
C ARG A 88 2.76 -4.73 13.83
N PRO A 89 3.98 -4.33 13.42
CA PRO A 89 4.36 -4.42 12.02
C PRO A 89 4.26 -5.89 11.62
N LEU A 90 3.39 -6.17 10.64
CA LEU A 90 3.39 -7.46 9.96
C LEU A 90 4.70 -7.49 9.17
N LEU A 91 5.73 -8.12 9.73
CA LEU A 91 6.94 -8.46 9.00
C LEU A 91 6.53 -9.36 7.85
N ILE A 92 6.41 -8.80 6.65
CA ILE A 92 6.30 -9.60 5.44
C ILE A 92 7.62 -10.34 5.33
N PRO A 93 7.61 -11.69 5.27
CA PRO A 93 8.85 -12.43 5.11
C PRO A 93 9.51 -12.01 3.80
N ASP A 94 10.78 -11.64 3.87
CA ASP A 94 11.63 -11.38 2.71
C ASP A 94 11.43 -12.52 1.70
N MET A 95 10.85 -12.21 0.54
CA MET A 95 10.93 -13.11 -0.61
C MET A 95 12.36 -13.05 -1.11
N ARG A 96 13.19 -13.97 -0.61
CA ARG A 96 14.47 -14.33 -1.23
C ARG A 96 14.24 -15.02 -2.56
#